data_AF-A0A7S0JBU2-F1
#
_entry.id   AF-A0A7S0JBU2-F1
#
_cell.length_a   1.000
_cell.length_b   1.000
_cell.length_c   1.000
_cell.angle_alpha   90.00
_cell.angle_beta   90.00
_cell.angle_gamma   90.00
#
_symmetry.space_group_name_H-M   'P 1'
#
loop_
_entity.id
_entity.type
_entity.pdbx_description
1 polymer ?
#
loop_
_entity_poly.entity_id
_entity_poly.type
_entity_poly.pdbx_seq_one_letter_code
_entity_poly.pdbx_strand_id
1 'polypeptide(L)'
;ETTPKEWKSVGEVRALPPPPPDGWHFHARLLEACDAQHDGSWLCGVAFVEPLLPSSESAEEETLFAVRFPPLELTLELPATAVRPLWELQSGNWTVVSRIVSSGGAAALT
;
A
#
# COMPACT_ATOMS: atom_id res chain seq x y z
N GLU A 1 8.77 23.33 -17.92
CA GLU A 1 10.12 22.80 -17.61
C GLU A 1 10.23 21.37 -18.09
N THR A 2 11.36 20.95 -18.63
CA THR A 2 11.62 19.54 -18.98
C THR A 2 12.24 18.85 -17.78
N THR A 3 11.52 17.94 -17.15
CA THR A 3 12.03 17.10 -16.07
C THR A 3 13.36 16.46 -16.48
N PRO A 4 14.43 16.59 -15.67
CA PRO A 4 15.72 15.99 -16.00
C PRO A 4 15.58 14.47 -16.10
N LYS A 5 16.08 13.90 -17.20
CA LYS A 5 16.08 12.44 -17.42
C LYS A 5 17.19 11.80 -16.58
N GLU A 6 16.80 10.92 -15.67
CA GLU A 6 17.71 10.14 -14.82
C GLU A 6 18.03 8.79 -15.49
N TRP A 7 19.31 8.39 -15.47
CA TRP A 7 19.73 7.05 -15.91
C TRP A 7 19.58 6.07 -14.75
N LYS A 8 18.86 4.97 -14.96
CA LYS A 8 18.64 3.92 -13.94
C LYS A 8 19.13 2.57 -14.45
N SER A 9 19.60 1.71 -13.55
CA SER A 9 19.92 0.33 -13.89
C SER A 9 18.63 -0.46 -14.18
N VAL A 10 18.73 -1.52 -15.00
CA VAL A 10 17.57 -2.35 -15.36
C VAL A 10 16.90 -2.96 -14.12
N GLY A 11 17.65 -3.26 -13.07
CA GLY A 11 17.11 -3.81 -11.82
C GLY A 11 16.31 -2.80 -10.98
N GLU A 12 16.54 -1.49 -11.17
CA GLU A 12 15.81 -0.41 -10.46
C GLU A 12 14.51 -0.02 -11.16
N VAL A 13 14.27 -0.55 -12.36
CA VAL A 13 13.08 -0.26 -13.16
C VAL A 13 12.23 -1.52 -13.24
N ARG A 14 11.03 -1.45 -12.67
CA ARG A 14 9.99 -2.46 -12.86
C ARG A 14 8.84 -1.85 -13.65
N ALA A 15 8.07 -2.70 -14.34
CA ALA A 15 6.79 -2.29 -14.90
C ALA A 15 5.88 -1.72 -13.78
N LEU A 16 4.82 -1.02 -14.15
CA LEU A 16 3.78 -0.73 -13.17
C LEU A 16 3.03 -2.04 -12.85
N PRO A 17 2.65 -2.29 -11.59
CA PRO A 17 1.77 -3.40 -11.26
C PRO A 17 0.42 -3.21 -11.96
N PRO A 18 -0.28 -4.31 -12.27
CA PRO A 18 -1.60 -4.23 -12.89
C PRO A 18 -2.58 -3.53 -11.94
N PRO A 19 -3.63 -2.88 -12.47
CA PRO A 19 -4.72 -2.41 -11.63
C PRO A 19 -5.36 -3.60 -10.88
N PRO A 20 -6.00 -3.37 -9.73
CA PRO A 20 -6.77 -4.40 -9.05
C PRO A 20 -7.83 -5.01 -10.00
N PRO A 21 -8.17 -6.30 -9.87
CA PRO A 21 -9.25 -6.91 -10.64
C PRO A 21 -10.60 -6.22 -10.40
N ASP A 22 -11.51 -6.27 -11.38
CA ASP A 22 -12.88 -5.75 -11.21
C ASP A 22 -13.59 -6.46 -10.03
N GLY A 23 -14.29 -5.68 -9.20
CA GLY A 23 -14.96 -6.19 -8.00
C GLY A 23 -14.02 -6.56 -6.85
N TRP A 24 -12.72 -6.31 -6.99
CA TRP A 24 -11.77 -6.50 -5.91
C TRP A 24 -11.86 -5.33 -4.93
N HIS A 25 -12.12 -5.65 -3.66
CA HIS A 25 -12.12 -4.71 -2.57
C HIS A 25 -10.91 -4.98 -1.68
N PHE A 26 -10.11 -3.97 -1.39
CA PHE A 26 -9.03 -4.10 -0.42
C PHE A 26 -9.61 -4.38 0.97
N HIS A 27 -9.62 -5.65 1.33
CA HIS A 27 -9.91 -6.10 2.68
C HIS A 27 -8.56 -6.24 3.37
N ALA A 28 -8.01 -5.12 3.85
CA ALA A 28 -6.84 -5.19 4.69
C ALA A 28 -7.15 -6.11 5.87
N ARG A 29 -6.26 -7.05 6.16
CA ARG A 29 -6.19 -7.68 7.47
C ARG A 29 -5.36 -6.77 8.37
N LEU A 30 -5.66 -6.76 9.67
CA LEU A 30 -4.84 -6.05 10.64
C LEU A 30 -3.37 -6.50 10.51
N LEU A 31 -2.45 -5.54 10.39
CA LEU A 31 -1.01 -5.74 10.19
C LEU A 31 -0.62 -6.34 8.82
N GLU A 32 -1.46 -6.22 7.80
CA GLU A 32 -1.12 -6.68 6.45
C GLU A 32 -0.25 -5.68 5.69
N ALA A 33 0.80 -6.17 5.03
CA ALA A 33 1.63 -5.35 4.14
C ALA A 33 0.85 -4.92 2.89
N CYS A 34 0.99 -3.67 2.50
CA CYS A 34 0.28 -3.06 1.37
C CYS A 34 1.15 -2.04 0.64
N ASP A 35 0.78 -1.69 -0.59
CA ASP A 35 1.27 -0.48 -1.25
C ASP A 35 0.29 0.66 -0.94
N ALA A 36 0.79 1.82 -0.53
CA ALA A 36 -0.03 2.99 -0.24
C ALA A 36 0.57 4.26 -0.86
N GLN A 37 -0.30 5.20 -1.23
CA GLN A 37 0.12 6.43 -1.90
C GLN A 37 0.65 7.46 -0.88
N HIS A 38 1.82 8.01 -1.16
CA HIS A 38 2.43 9.11 -0.42
C HIS A 38 3.25 9.98 -1.39
N ASP A 39 3.01 11.30 -1.40
CA ASP A 39 3.70 12.29 -2.25
C ASP A 39 3.79 11.89 -3.74
N GLY A 40 2.67 11.38 -4.28
CA GLY A 40 2.56 10.96 -5.68
C GLY A 40 3.25 9.63 -6.01
N SER A 41 3.83 8.95 -5.02
CA SER A 41 4.50 7.65 -5.16
C SER A 41 3.73 6.56 -4.42
N TRP A 42 3.90 5.31 -4.86
CA TRP A 42 3.41 4.13 -4.12
C TRP A 42 4.55 3.57 -3.28
N LEU A 43 4.36 3.52 -1.96
CA LEU A 43 5.33 3.03 -1.00
C LEU A 43 4.79 1.80 -0.26
N CYS A 44 5.68 0.90 0.12
CA CYS A 44 5.33 -0.24 0.97
C CYS A 44 5.03 0.25 2.39
N GLY A 45 3.87 -0.14 2.90
CA GLY A 45 3.40 0.16 4.24
C GLY A 45 2.74 -1.05 4.89
N VAL A 46 2.25 -0.85 6.11
CA VAL A 46 1.51 -1.85 6.88
C VAL A 46 0.17 -1.26 7.25
N ALA A 47 -0.91 -1.88 6.79
CA ALA A 47 -2.27 -1.47 7.08
C ALA A 47 -2.67 -1.93 8.48
N PHE A 48 -3.19 -1.00 9.27
CA PHE A 48 -3.88 -1.23 10.52
C PHE A 48 -5.37 -1.04 10.25
N VAL A 49 -6.14 -2.07 10.59
CA VAL A 49 -7.58 -2.06 10.41
C VAL A 49 -8.18 -1.97 11.79
N GLU A 50 -8.32 -0.75 12.29
CA GLU A 50 -9.53 -0.47 13.02
C GLU A 50 -10.55 -0.07 11.95
N PRO A 51 -11.61 -0.86 11.69
CA PRO A 51 -12.73 -0.30 10.98
C PRO A 51 -13.24 0.82 11.88
N LEU A 52 -12.95 2.08 11.54
CA LEU A 52 -13.68 3.20 12.09
C LEU A 52 -15.12 2.95 11.64
N LEU A 53 -15.91 2.38 12.53
CA LEU A 53 -17.34 2.19 12.30
C LEU A 53 -17.89 3.54 11.88
N PRO A 54 -18.72 3.60 10.83
CA PRO A 54 -19.27 4.86 10.42
C PRO A 54 -20.00 5.47 11.62
N SER A 55 -19.68 6.72 11.94
CA SER A 55 -20.44 7.42 12.96
C SER A 55 -21.89 7.44 12.47
N SER A 56 -22.82 7.04 13.33
CA SER A 56 -24.14 6.52 12.95
C SER A 56 -25.14 7.56 12.42
N GLU A 57 -24.70 8.53 11.59
CA GLU A 57 -25.56 9.58 11.03
C GLU A 57 -25.37 9.86 9.53
N SER A 58 -24.46 9.19 8.80
CA SER A 58 -24.36 9.38 7.33
C SER A 58 -23.89 8.13 6.59
N ALA A 59 -24.70 7.69 5.61
CA ALA A 59 -24.47 6.48 4.81
C ALA A 59 -23.40 6.64 3.68
N GLU A 60 -22.50 7.63 3.81
CA GLU A 60 -21.49 7.97 2.80
C GLU A 60 -20.08 8.17 3.39
N GLU A 61 -19.78 7.55 4.55
CA GLU A 61 -18.41 7.62 5.09
C GLU A 61 -17.46 6.71 4.29
N GLU A 62 -16.49 7.30 3.62
CA GLU A 62 -15.42 6.60 2.89
C GLU A 62 -14.57 5.78 3.87
N THR A 63 -14.34 4.50 3.58
CA THR A 63 -13.50 3.64 4.43
C THR A 63 -12.06 4.15 4.42
N LEU A 64 -11.57 4.56 5.60
CA LEU A 64 -10.19 4.96 5.83
C LEU A 64 -9.37 3.80 6.41
N PHE A 65 -8.11 3.71 6.00
CA PHE A 65 -7.12 2.78 6.50
C PHE A 65 -5.98 3.56 7.15
N ALA A 66 -5.62 3.21 8.38
CA ALA A 66 -4.39 3.70 8.99
C ALA A 66 -3.21 2.89 8.44
N VAL A 67 -2.34 3.50 7.65
CA VAL A 67 -1.17 2.85 7.07
C VAL A 67 0.10 3.42 7.70
N ARG A 68 0.91 2.55 8.30
CA ARG A 68 2.25 2.90 8.77
C ARG A 68 3.27 2.68 7.67
N PHE A 69 4.17 3.62 7.48
CA PHE A 69 5.34 3.53 6.60
C PHE A 69 6.59 3.40 7.49
N PRO A 70 7.07 2.17 7.79
CA PRO A 70 8.18 1.98 8.73
C PRO A 70 9.46 2.77 8.38
N PRO A 71 9.89 2.88 7.10
CA PRO A 71 11.09 3.64 6.75
C PRO A 71 10.98 5.15 7.01
N LEU A 72 9.77 5.67 7.06
CA LEU A 72 9.49 7.10 7.27
C LEU A 72 9.07 7.42 8.71
N GLU A 73 8.93 6.39 9.56
CA GLU A 73 8.38 6.49 10.93
C GLU A 73 7.05 7.27 10.99
N LEU A 74 6.24 7.15 9.92
CA LEU A 74 5.01 7.91 9.73
C LEU A 74 3.80 6.97 9.66
N THR A 75 2.66 7.42 10.18
CA THR A 75 1.35 6.77 9.99
C THR A 75 0.39 7.78 9.37
N LEU A 76 -0.31 7.38 8.30
CA LEU A 76 -1.30 8.20 7.61
C LEU A 76 -2.64 7.47 7.56
N GLU A 77 -3.73 8.22 7.68
CA GLU A 77 -5.07 7.74 7.35
C GLU A 77 -5.33 7.97 5.86
N LEU A 78 -5.62 6.89 5.13
CA LEU A 78 -5.72 6.90 3.68
C LEU A 78 -7.04 6.28 3.23
N PRO A 79 -7.70 6.83 2.21
CA PRO A 79 -8.89 6.22 1.63
C PRO A 79 -8.56 4.88 0.97
N ALA A 80 -9.56 4.02 0.82
CA ALA A 80 -9.44 2.75 0.10
C ALA A 80 -8.83 2.89 -1.31
N THR A 81 -9.04 4.03 -1.97
CA THR A 81 -8.49 4.33 -3.30
C THR A 81 -6.98 4.59 -3.29
N ALA A 82 -6.41 4.96 -2.16
CA ALA A 82 -4.99 5.25 -1.97
C ALA A 82 -4.22 4.06 -1.37
N VAL A 83 -4.85 2.90 -1.20
CA VAL A 83 -4.23 1.69 -0.66
C VAL A 83 -4.55 0.48 -1.55
N ARG A 84 -3.56 -0.36 -1.81
CA ARG A 84 -3.70 -1.55 -2.65
C ARG A 84 -2.85 -2.70 -2.11
N PRO A 85 -3.02 -3.94 -2.60
CA PRO A 85 -2.18 -5.05 -2.19
C PRO A 85 -0.74 -4.80 -2.53
N LEU A 86 0.14 -5.42 -1.74
CA LEU A 86 1.53 -5.49 -2.12
C LEU A 86 1.68 -6.42 -3.35
N TRP A 87 2.27 -5.87 -4.41
CA TRP A 87 2.60 -6.61 -5.63
C TRP A 87 4.11 -6.83 -5.73
N GLU A 88 4.50 -8.08 -5.97
CA GLU A 88 5.88 -8.43 -6.29
C GLU A 88 5.98 -8.93 -7.74
N LEU A 89 7.00 -8.44 -8.45
CA LEU A 89 7.33 -8.91 -9.80
C LEU A 89 8.34 -10.04 -9.67
N GLN A 90 7.88 -11.28 -9.86
CA GLN A 90 8.71 -12.48 -9.74
C GLN A 90 8.78 -13.18 -11.09
N SER A 91 10.00 -13.31 -11.63
CA SER A 91 10.24 -13.96 -12.94
C SER A 91 9.32 -13.45 -14.05
N GLY A 92 9.09 -12.13 -14.11
CA GLY A 92 8.23 -11.49 -15.12
C GLY A 92 6.72 -11.55 -14.84
N ASN A 93 6.29 -12.14 -13.73
CA ASN A 93 4.87 -12.23 -13.36
C ASN A 93 4.57 -11.40 -12.11
N TRP A 94 3.48 -10.64 -12.19
CA TRP A 94 2.95 -9.90 -11.05
C TRP A 94 2.16 -10.82 -10.14
N THR A 95 2.54 -10.88 -8.86
CA THR A 95 1.86 -11.69 -7.85
C THR A 95 1.46 -10.81 -6.69
N VAL A 96 0.19 -10.94 -6.27
CA VAL A 96 -0.28 -10.35 -5.01
C VAL A 96 0.32 -11.14 -3.86
N VAL A 97 1.01 -10.46 -2.95
CA VAL A 97 1.63 -11.07 -1.78
C VAL A 97 0.88 -10.60 -0.54
N SER A 98 0.30 -11.55 0.19
CA SER A 98 -0.27 -11.28 1.52
C SER A 98 0.77 -11.65 2.57
N ARG A 99 1.25 -10.64 3.32
CA ARG A 99 2.22 -10.81 4.40
C ARG A 99 1.69 -10.10 5.64
N ILE A 100 1.39 -10.87 6.68
CA ILE A 100 1.06 -10.33 8.00
C ILE A 100 2.38 -10.03 8.70
N VAL A 101 2.57 -8.78 9.09
CA VAL A 101 3.76 -8.34 9.82
C VAL A 101 3.50 -8.51 11.31
N SER A 102 4.41 -9.20 12.01
CA SER A 102 4.31 -9.28 13.47
C SER A 102 4.54 -7.90 14.08
N SER A 103 3.71 -7.53 15.06
CA SER A 103 3.83 -6.27 15.82
C SER A 103 5.18 -6.08 16.55
N GLY A 104 6.02 -7.13 16.61
CA GLY A 104 7.38 -7.09 17.17
C GLY A 104 8.51 -6.94 16.13
N GLY A 105 8.22 -6.74 14.84
CA GLY A 105 9.22 -6.88 13.78
C GLY A 105 9.35 -5.67 12.86
N ALA A 106 9.72 -4.50 13.38
CA ALA A 106 10.11 -3.34 12.57
C ALA A 106 11.47 -3.51 11.83
N ALA A 107 11.97 -4.74 11.67
CA ALA A 107 13.34 -5.03 11.25
C ALA A 107 13.47 -5.96 10.02
N ALA A 108 12.41 -6.25 9.27
CA ALA A 108 12.47 -7.25 8.19
C ALA A 108 11.88 -6.79 6.84
N LEU A 109 11.98 -5.50 6.53
CA LEU A 109 11.73 -4.97 5.18
C LEU A 109 12.96 -4.13 4.75
N THR A 110 14.08 -4.82 4.54
CA THR A 110 15.27 -4.30 3.86
C THR A 110 15.43 -5.02 2.53
#